data_AF-A0A7E4V271-F1
#
_entry.id   AF-A0A7E4V271-F1
#
_cell.length_a   1.000
_cell.length_b   1.000
_cell.length_c   1.000
_cell.angle_alpha   90.00
_cell.angle_beta   90.00
_cell.angle_gamma   90.00
#
_symmetry.space_group_name_H-M   'P 1'
#
loop_
_entity.id
_entity.type
_entity.pdbx_description
1 polymer ?
#
loop_
_entity_poly.entity_id
_entity_poly.type
_entity_poly.pdbx_seq_one_letter_code
_entity_poly.pdbx_strand_id
1 'polypeptide(L)'
;MKAFACVIVLCVAVIFHSEYVHASNTDIMSCVLCEMIAESVSTLNSPSPAAALSSMYKRCAHMGLMEPACDQIIDDNARRILGMAGLGTPPKNICRELNLCDH
;
A
#
# COMPACT_ATOMS: atom_id res chain seq x y z
N MET A 1 -10.31 26.04 28.21
CA MET A 1 -10.55 24.58 28.15
C MET A 1 -10.05 23.90 26.87
N LYS A 2 -9.41 24.61 25.92
CA LYS A 2 -8.85 24.04 24.69
C LYS A 2 -7.44 23.43 24.86
N ALA A 3 -6.68 23.93 25.84
CA ALA A 3 -5.34 23.45 26.15
C ALA A 3 -5.32 22.01 26.72
N PHE A 4 -6.33 21.65 27.54
CA PHE A 4 -6.42 20.31 28.14
C PHE A 4 -6.70 19.21 27.11
N ALA A 5 -7.50 19.49 26.08
CA ALA A 5 -7.77 18.54 24.99
C ALA A 5 -6.50 18.24 24.16
N CYS A 6 -5.63 19.24 23.96
CA CYS A 6 -4.37 19.08 23.24
C CYS A 6 -3.35 18.22 24.00
N VAL A 7 -3.29 18.38 25.33
CA VAL A 7 -2.41 17.59 26.21
C VAL A 7 -2.83 16.12 26.25
N ILE A 8 -4.14 15.83 26.24
CA ILE A 8 -4.64 14.45 26.22
C ILE A 8 -4.27 13.73 24.92
N VAL A 9 -4.36 14.40 23.77
CA VAL A 9 -3.99 13.82 22.46
C VAL A 9 -2.49 13.49 22.39
N LEU A 10 -1.63 14.35 22.93
CA LEU A 10 -0.18 14.12 22.95
C LEU A 10 0.20 12.98 23.92
N CYS A 11 -0.49 12.83 25.05
CA CYS A 11 -0.25 11.72 25.98
C CYS A 11 -0.74 10.37 25.43
N VAL A 12 -1.87 10.35 24.71
CA VAL A 12 -2.39 9.13 24.08
C VAL A 12 -1.48 8.66 22.94
N ALA A 13 -0.88 9.58 22.17
CA ALA A 13 0.07 9.24 21.09
C ALA A 13 1.35 8.53 21.58
N VAL A 14 1.83 8.84 22.79
CA VAL A 14 3.04 8.21 23.36
C VAL A 14 2.72 6.83 23.97
N ILE A 15 1.49 6.62 24.45
CA ILE A 15 1.07 5.36 25.09
C ILE A 15 0.54 4.35 24.05
N PHE A 16 -0.07 4.81 22.95
CA PHE A 16 -0.53 3.99 21.83
C PHE A 16 0.48 4.02 20.66
N HIS A 17 1.71 3.56 20.90
CA HIS A 17 2.82 3.70 19.95
C HIS A 17 2.79 2.74 18.74
N SER A 18 1.64 2.19 18.34
CA SER A 18 1.57 1.26 17.20
C SER A 18 0.42 1.45 16.21
N GLU A 19 -0.53 2.39 16.39
CA GLU A 19 -1.75 2.42 15.55
C GLU A 19 -2.20 3.80 15.03
N TYR A 20 -1.49 4.91 15.31
CA TYR A 20 -1.98 6.26 14.96
C TYR A 20 -1.13 7.09 13.98
N VAL A 21 -0.08 6.52 13.36
CA VAL A 21 0.59 7.18 12.22
C VAL A 21 0.23 6.47 10.92
N HIS A 22 -1.06 6.39 10.59
CA HIS A 22 -1.46 6.29 9.19
C HIS A 22 -1.70 7.73 8.72
N ALA A 23 -0.59 8.39 8.37
CA ALA A 23 -0.63 9.66 7.69
C ALA A 23 -1.37 9.48 6.36
N SER A 24 -2.62 9.93 6.29
CA SER A 24 -3.32 10.13 5.02
C SER A 24 -2.76 11.37 4.33
N ASN A 25 -1.53 11.25 3.85
CA ASN A 25 -1.11 11.96 2.66
C ASN A 25 -0.90 10.86 1.65
N THR A 26 -1.69 10.88 0.59
CA THR A 26 -1.42 10.08 -0.61
C THR A 26 -0.05 10.51 -1.14
N ASP A 27 0.99 9.88 -0.60
CA ASP A 27 2.36 10.17 -0.96
C ASP A 27 2.55 9.69 -2.39
N ILE A 28 3.07 10.55 -3.25
CA ILE A 28 3.30 10.26 -4.68
C ILE A 28 4.07 8.94 -4.80
N MET A 29 4.98 8.68 -3.87
CA MET A 29 5.74 7.43 -3.85
C MET A 29 4.87 6.21 -3.56
N SER A 30 3.95 6.29 -2.60
CA SER A 30 3.02 5.19 -2.31
C SER A 30 2.15 4.86 -3.53
N CYS A 31 1.74 5.88 -4.28
CA CYS A 31 1.01 5.71 -5.53
C CYS A 31 1.85 4.97 -6.58
N VAL A 32 3.07 5.46 -6.85
CA VAL A 32 3.99 4.86 -7.83
C VAL A 32 4.31 3.41 -7.48
N LEU A 33 4.60 3.13 -6.20
CA LEU A 33 4.89 1.76 -5.74
C LEU A 33 3.69 0.85 -5.95
N CYS A 34 2.49 1.29 -5.58
CA CYS A 34 1.26 0.53 -5.79
C CYS A 34 1.02 0.21 -7.27
N GLU A 35 1.14 1.21 -8.16
CA GLU A 35 0.89 1.00 -9.59
C GLU A 35 1.89 0.01 -10.18
N MET A 36 3.17 0.13 -9.82
CA MET A 36 4.23 -0.78 -10.27
C MET A 36 3.99 -2.23 -9.82
N ILE A 37 3.48 -2.41 -8.60
CA ILE A 37 3.08 -3.71 -8.07
C ILE A 37 1.84 -4.23 -8.82
N ALA A 38 0.80 -3.43 -8.98
CA ALA A 38 -0.44 -3.83 -9.62
C ALA A 38 -0.24 -4.19 -11.12
N GLU A 39 0.63 -3.47 -11.83
CA GLU A 39 1.07 -3.80 -13.19
C GLU A 39 1.73 -5.18 -13.29
N SER A 40 2.52 -5.54 -12.27
CA SER A 40 3.21 -6.84 -12.22
C SER A 40 2.23 -8.02 -12.13
N VAL A 41 0.99 -7.75 -11.72
CA VAL A 41 -0.09 -8.74 -11.64
C VAL A 41 -0.94 -8.72 -12.91
N SER A 42 -1.27 -7.54 -13.45
CA SER A 42 -2.12 -7.43 -14.65
C SER A 42 -1.44 -7.96 -15.91
N THR A 43 -0.11 -7.96 -15.96
CA THR A 43 0.67 -8.50 -17.08
C THR A 43 0.78 -10.02 -17.06
N LEU A 44 0.46 -10.65 -15.93
CA LEU A 44 0.56 -12.08 -15.78
C LEU A 44 -0.81 -12.73 -15.97
N ASN A 45 -0.90 -13.58 -16.99
CA ASN A 45 -1.81 -14.73 -16.98
C ASN A 45 -1.33 -15.76 -15.94
N SER A 46 -1.10 -15.30 -14.70
CA SER A 46 -0.47 -16.09 -13.65
C SER A 46 -1.39 -17.26 -13.28
N PRO A 47 -0.90 -18.51 -13.32
CA PRO A 47 -1.74 -19.67 -13.08
C PRO A 47 -2.14 -19.84 -11.61
N SER A 48 -1.56 -19.06 -10.68
CA SER A 48 -1.92 -19.11 -9.26
C SER A 48 -1.68 -17.78 -8.51
N PRO A 49 -2.44 -17.51 -7.42
CA PRO A 49 -2.22 -16.36 -6.55
C PRO A 49 -0.82 -16.27 -5.93
N ALA A 50 -0.21 -17.42 -5.63
CA ALA A 50 1.14 -17.47 -5.07
C ALA A 50 2.21 -17.01 -6.06
N ALA A 51 2.06 -17.36 -7.34
CA ALA A 51 2.96 -16.88 -8.40
C ALA A 51 2.82 -15.37 -8.62
N ALA A 52 1.58 -14.86 -8.58
CA ALA A 52 1.31 -13.43 -8.67
C ALA A 52 1.92 -12.67 -7.48
N LEU A 53 1.74 -13.16 -6.25
CA LEU A 53 2.34 -12.57 -5.06
C LEU A 53 3.88 -12.56 -5.13
N SER A 54 4.49 -13.65 -5.58
CA SER A 54 5.94 -13.70 -5.77
C SER A 54 6.43 -12.68 -6.81
N SER A 55 5.65 -12.44 -7.87
CA SER A 55 5.96 -11.39 -8.86
C SER A 55 5.95 -9.99 -8.24
N MET A 56 5.00 -9.72 -7.35
CA MET A 56 4.91 -8.43 -6.64
C MET A 56 6.19 -8.17 -5.84
N TYR A 57 6.62 -9.11 -4.99
CA TYR A 57 7.87 -8.95 -4.21
C TYR A 57 9.11 -8.87 -5.11
N LYS A 58 9.15 -9.63 -6.21
CA LYS A 58 10.25 -9.50 -7.19
C LYS A 58 10.31 -8.11 -7.79
N ARG A 59 9.15 -7.46 -8.04
CA ARG A 59 9.10 -6.07 -8.49
C ARG A 59 9.70 -5.14 -7.42
N CYS A 60 9.35 -5.35 -6.15
CA CYS A 60 9.86 -4.55 -5.03
C CYS A 60 11.38 -4.68 -4.83
N ALA A 61 11.95 -5.88 -4.99
CA ALA A 61 13.40 -6.12 -4.89
C ALA A 61 14.23 -5.31 -5.90
N HIS A 62 13.63 -4.85 -7.00
CA HIS A 62 14.30 -3.99 -7.99
C HIS A 62 14.26 -2.49 -7.64
N MET A 63 13.66 -2.11 -6.50
CA MET A 63 13.46 -0.72 -6.10
C MET A 63 14.52 -0.18 -5.12
N GLY A 64 15.51 -1.00 -4.77
CA GLY A 64 16.65 -0.59 -3.95
C GLY A 64 16.22 -0.10 -2.57
N LEU A 65 16.52 1.16 -2.23
CA LEU A 65 16.20 1.73 -0.92
C LEU A 65 14.69 1.78 -0.62
N MET A 66 13.84 1.65 -1.64
CA MET A 66 12.40 1.67 -1.49
C MET A 66 11.78 0.27 -1.34
N GLU A 67 12.58 -0.80 -1.45
CA GLU A 67 12.12 -2.18 -1.28
C GLU A 67 11.28 -2.37 -0.01
N PRO A 68 11.70 -1.91 1.19
CA PRO A 68 10.90 -2.12 2.41
C PRO A 68 9.53 -1.43 2.39
N ALA A 69 9.45 -0.23 1.78
CA ALA A 69 8.19 0.49 1.66
C ALA A 69 7.26 -0.19 0.62
N CYS A 70 7.84 -0.74 -0.44
CA CYS A 70 7.12 -1.51 -1.44
C CYS A 70 6.56 -2.82 -0.85
N ASP A 71 7.39 -3.55 -0.11
CA ASP A 71 6.99 -4.79 0.56
C ASP A 71 5.86 -4.56 1.55
N GLN A 72 5.91 -3.46 2.32
CA GLN A 72 4.83 -3.09 3.23
C GLN A 72 3.49 -2.89 2.50
N ILE A 73 3.50 -2.26 1.32
CA ILE A 73 2.29 -2.10 0.50
C ILE A 73 1.74 -3.45 0.07
N ILE A 74 2.60 -4.42 -0.27
CA ILE A 74 2.20 -5.79 -0.60
C ILE A 74 1.58 -6.46 0.62
N ASP A 75 2.26 -6.44 1.76
CA ASP A 75 1.82 -7.10 2.99
C ASP A 75 0.42 -6.64 3.41
N ASP A 76 0.16 -5.34 3.28
CA ASP A 76 -1.11 -4.74 3.67
C ASP A 76 -2.22 -4.95 2.63
N ASN A 77 -1.88 -5.03 1.33
CA ASN A 77 -2.88 -4.91 0.26
C ASN A 77 -2.94 -6.08 -0.73
N ALA A 78 -2.04 -7.07 -0.67
CA ALA A 78 -1.89 -8.09 -1.70
C ALA A 78 -3.19 -8.79 -2.08
N ARG A 79 -3.99 -9.20 -1.09
CA ARG A 79 -5.29 -9.85 -1.34
C ARG A 79 -6.23 -8.97 -2.16
N ARG A 80 -6.30 -7.67 -1.86
CA ARG A 80 -7.17 -6.71 -2.56
C ARG A 80 -6.65 -6.43 -3.96
N ILE A 81 -5.33 -6.24 -4.12
CA ILE A 81 -4.68 -6.02 -5.42
C ILE A 81 -4.95 -7.21 -6.34
N LEU A 82 -4.66 -8.43 -5.88
CA LEU A 82 -4.87 -9.66 -6.66
C LEU A 82 -6.35 -9.87 -7.03
N GLY A 83 -7.26 -9.60 -6.09
CA GLY A 83 -8.70 -9.72 -6.34
C GLY A 83 -9.19 -8.78 -7.44
N MET A 84 -8.84 -7.49 -7.35
CA MET A 84 -9.24 -6.50 -8.35
C MET A 84 -8.55 -6.71 -9.70
N ALA A 85 -7.26 -7.09 -9.69
CA ALA A 85 -6.53 -7.43 -10.91
C ALA A 85 -7.15 -8.64 -11.63
N GLY A 86 -7.59 -9.66 -10.88
CA GLY A 86 -8.31 -10.82 -11.44
C GLY A 86 -9.65 -10.48 -12.09
N LEU A 87 -10.25 -9.34 -11.71
CA LEU A 87 -11.45 -8.78 -12.34
C LEU A 87 -11.14 -7.89 -13.55
N GLY A 88 -9.87 -7.74 -13.93
CA GLY A 88 -9.43 -6.87 -15.02
C GLY A 88 -9.40 -5.38 -14.65
N THR A 89 -9.38 -5.04 -13.34
CA THR A 89 -9.30 -3.65 -12.90
C THR A 89 -7.94 -3.05 -13.28
N PRO A 90 -7.88 -1.89 -13.94
CA PRO A 90 -6.62 -1.24 -14.27
C PRO A 90 -5.78 -0.91 -13.02
N PRO A 91 -4.44 -1.02 -13.06
CA PRO A 91 -3.54 -0.75 -11.93
C PRO A 91 -3.81 0.57 -11.22
N LYS A 92 -4.00 1.64 -11.98
CA LYS A 92 -4.33 2.96 -11.47
C LYS A 92 -5.62 3.00 -10.64
N ASN A 93 -6.67 2.32 -11.13
CA ASN A 93 -7.95 2.24 -10.43
C ASN A 93 -7.85 1.37 -9.17
N ILE A 94 -7.03 0.31 -9.21
CA ILE A 94 -6.70 -0.50 -8.03
C ILE A 94 -6.12 0.40 -6.93
N CYS A 95 -5.09 1.17 -7.27
CA CYS A 95 -4.39 1.99 -6.29
C CYS A 95 -5.24 3.15 -5.74
N ARG A 96 -6.15 3.69 -6.55
CA ARG A 96 -7.16 4.64 -6.08
C ARG A 96 -8.15 4.02 -5.09
N GLU A 97 -8.63 2.81 -5.35
CA GLU A 97 -9.53 2.08 -4.43
C GLU A 97 -8.86 1.70 -3.10
N LEU A 98 -7.53 1.58 -3.11
CA LEU A 98 -6.73 1.39 -1.89
C LEU A 98 -6.45 2.70 -1.14
N ASN A 99 -6.86 3.86 -1.66
CA ASN A 99 -6.48 5.20 -1.19
C ASN A 99 -4.95 5.41 -1.17
N LEU A 100 -4.24 4.77 -2.11
CA LEU A 100 -2.80 4.95 -2.31
C LEU A 100 -2.51 5.94 -3.45
N CYS A 101 -3.52 6.29 -4.25
CA CYS A 101 -3.49 7.31 -5.30
C CYS A 101 -4.77 8.17 -5.23
N ASP A 102 -4.67 9.47 -5.50
CA ASP A 102 -5.82 10.38 -5.48
C ASP A 102 -6.53 10.47 -6.84
N HIS A 103 -5.84 10.16 -7.94
CA HIS A 103 -6.32 10.42 -9.30
C HIS A 103 -5.74 9.45 -10.33
#